data_AF-A0A4P8NJA5-F1
#
_entry.id   AF-A0A4P8NJA5-F1
#
_cell.length_a   1.000
_cell.length_b   1.000
_cell.length_c   1.000
_cell.angle_alpha   90.00
_cell.angle_beta   90.00
_cell.angle_gamma   90.00
#
_symmetry.space_group_name_H-M   'P 1'
#
loop_
_entity.id
_entity.type
_entity.pdbx_description
1 polymer ?
#
loop_
_entity_poly.entity_id
_entity_poly.type
_entity_poly.pdbx_seq_one_letter_code
_entity_poly.pdbx_strand_id
1 'polypeptide(L)'
;ENNIGNYRIELEEIKVEIEKQRVNIVALKEKQFARPPAFNVHSPTDTTVATDEVIVFKVELLNEGEGYDITTGVFTAPTAGLYMFTAHMCNY
;
A
#
# COMPACT_ATOMS: atom_id res chain seq x y z
N GLU A 1 18.69 5.21 -50.98
CA GLU A 1 17.85 5.96 -50.02
C GLU A 1 18.72 6.96 -49.28
N ASN A 2 18.21 8.16 -49.00
CA ASN A 2 19.03 9.26 -48.51
C ASN A 2 19.31 9.08 -47.00
N ASN A 3 20.58 9.06 -46.58
CA ASN A 3 21.00 8.79 -45.19
C ASN A 3 20.24 9.62 -44.16
N ILE A 4 19.85 10.85 -44.51
CA ILE A 4 19.06 11.76 -43.68
C ILE A 4 17.69 11.15 -43.29
N GLY A 5 17.04 10.43 -44.19
CA GLY A 5 15.76 9.76 -43.91
C GLY A 5 15.92 8.63 -42.91
N ASN A 6 17.00 7.85 -43.03
CA ASN A 6 17.27 6.74 -42.12
C ASN A 6 17.55 7.22 -40.69
N TYR A 7 18.38 8.26 -40.53
CA TYR A 7 18.62 8.86 -39.21
C TYR A 7 17.36 9.43 -38.56
N ARG A 8 16.42 9.97 -39.34
CA ARG A 8 15.16 10.47 -38.80
C ARG A 8 14.28 9.33 -38.26
N ILE A 9 14.25 8.20 -38.95
CA ILE A 9 13.50 7.01 -38.50
C ILE A 9 14.12 6.46 -37.20
N GLU A 10 15.44 6.28 -37.17
CA GLU A 10 16.16 5.83 -35.96
C GLU A 10 15.91 6.76 -34.76
N LEU A 11 15.90 8.09 -34.98
CA LEU A 11 15.61 9.05 -33.91
C LEU A 11 14.18 8.93 -33.36
N GLU A 12 13.18 8.69 -34.22
CA GLU A 12 11.81 8.50 -33.77
C GLU A 12 11.65 7.18 -33.00
N GLU A 13 12.30 6.11 -33.46
CA GLU A 13 12.31 4.82 -32.76
C GLU A 13 12.96 4.95 -31.37
N ILE A 14 14.08 5.67 -31.26
CA ILE A 14 14.74 5.94 -29.99
C ILE A 14 13.83 6.73 -29.03
N LYS A 15 13.12 7.75 -29.52
CA LYS A 15 12.19 8.53 -28.68
C LYS A 15 11.05 7.67 -28.14
N VAL A 16 10.48 6.81 -28.99
CA VAL A 16 9.41 5.88 -28.59
C VAL A 16 9.91 4.92 -27.51
N GLU A 17 11.12 4.40 -27.66
CA GLU A 17 11.70 3.49 -26.67
C GLU A 17 12.00 4.19 -25.34
N ILE A 18 12.51 5.42 -25.37
CA ILE A 18 12.72 6.23 -24.16
C ILE A 18 11.41 6.45 -23.40
N GLU A 19 10.31 6.74 -24.10
CA GLU A 19 9.03 6.97 -23.43
C GLU A 19 8.48 5.68 -22.81
N LYS A 20 8.62 4.53 -23.50
CA LYS A 20 8.28 3.22 -22.92
C LYS A 20 9.08 2.93 -21.66
N GLN A 21 10.39 3.17 -21.70
CA GLN A 21 11.26 2.99 -20.54
C GLN A 21 10.85 3.90 -19.39
N ARG A 22 10.47 5.16 -19.68
CA ARG A 22 9.99 6.10 -18.66
C ARG A 22 8.73 5.60 -17.96
N VAL A 23 7.74 5.13 -18.72
CA VAL A 23 6.50 4.55 -18.17
C VAL A 23 6.80 3.33 -17.29
N ASN A 24 7.67 2.44 -17.77
CA ASN A 24 8.07 1.24 -17.01
C ASN A 24 8.77 1.61 -15.70
N ILE A 25 9.66 2.62 -15.71
CA ILE A 25 10.34 3.10 -14.50
C ILE A 25 9.34 3.65 -13.48
N VAL A 26 8.31 4.39 -13.91
CA VAL A 26 7.27 4.90 -13.00
C VAL A 26 6.50 3.75 -12.35
N ALA A 27 6.02 2.79 -13.15
CA ALA A 27 5.29 1.64 -12.62
C ALA A 27 6.14 0.75 -11.69
N LEU A 28 7.43 0.59 -11.98
CA LEU A 28 8.36 -0.14 -11.12
C LEU A 28 8.61 0.59 -9.80
N LYS A 29 8.72 1.92 -9.83
CA LYS A 29 8.83 2.73 -8.60
C LYS A 29 7.58 2.59 -7.74
N GLU A 30 6.39 2.67 -8.33
CA GLU A 30 5.14 2.45 -7.59
C GLU A 30 5.09 1.07 -6.93
N LYS A 31 5.52 0.01 -7.63
CA LYS A 31 5.59 -1.35 -7.06
C LYS A 31 6.68 -1.52 -6.00
N GLN A 32 7.83 -0.86 -6.15
CA GLN A 32 8.94 -0.96 -5.21
C GLN A 32 8.68 -0.19 -3.92
N PHE A 33 7.88 0.89 -3.99
CA PHE A 33 7.55 1.74 -2.85
C PHE A 33 6.19 1.43 -2.22
N ALA A 34 5.45 0.42 -2.70
CA ALA A 34 4.28 -0.08 -2.00
C ALA A 34 4.71 -0.68 -0.66
N ARG A 35 4.64 0.12 0.41
CA ARG A 35 4.84 -0.37 1.77
C ARG A 35 3.82 -1.48 2.01
N PRO A 36 4.23 -2.63 2.55
CA PRO A 36 3.29 -3.71 2.84
C PRO A 36 2.24 -3.18 3.84
N PRO A 37 0.95 -3.57 3.70
CA PRO A 37 -0.06 -3.09 4.62
C PRO A 37 0.27 -3.49 6.05
N ALA A 38 0.16 -2.53 6.97
CA ALA A 38 0.51 -2.70 8.36
C ALA A 38 -0.23 -1.69 9.23
N PHE A 39 -0.68 -2.11 10.41
CA PHE A 39 -1.29 -1.21 11.37
C PHE A 39 -0.71 -1.42 12.77
N ASN A 40 -0.70 -0.36 13.56
CA ASN A 40 -0.38 -0.38 14.98
C ASN A 40 -1.33 0.60 15.68
N VAL A 41 -2.24 0.06 16.48
CA VAL A 41 -3.31 0.81 17.13
C VAL A 41 -3.34 0.51 18.61
N HIS A 42 -3.80 1.48 19.40
CA HIS A 42 -3.91 1.36 20.85
C HIS A 42 -5.11 2.14 21.41
N SER A 43 -5.23 2.12 22.74
CA SER A 43 -6.33 2.74 23.49
C SER A 43 -7.69 2.19 23.08
N PRO A 44 -8.05 0.97 23.56
CA PRO A 44 -9.40 0.46 23.37
C PRO A 44 -10.41 1.41 24.01
N THR A 45 -11.53 1.62 23.35
CA THR A 45 -12.63 2.48 23.81
C THR A 45 -13.33 1.93 25.03
N ASP A 46 -13.49 0.62 25.06
CA ASP A 46 -14.10 -0.13 26.15
C ASP A 46 -13.34 -1.45 26.30
N THR A 47 -12.99 -1.79 27.54
CA THR A 47 -12.36 -3.06 27.89
C THR A 47 -13.35 -4.05 28.52
N THR A 48 -14.60 -3.62 28.73
CA THR A 48 -15.72 -4.40 29.26
C THR A 48 -16.66 -4.88 28.16
N VAL A 49 -16.09 -5.26 27.01
CA VAL A 49 -16.84 -5.78 25.86
C VAL A 49 -17.53 -7.11 26.17
N ALA A 50 -18.75 -7.28 25.69
CA ALA A 50 -19.48 -8.53 25.78
C ALA A 50 -18.93 -9.57 24.79
N THR A 51 -19.40 -10.81 24.91
CA THR A 51 -19.13 -11.83 23.89
C THR A 51 -19.65 -11.37 22.53
N ASP A 52 -18.88 -11.63 21.48
CA ASP A 52 -19.18 -11.26 20.08
C ASP A 52 -19.16 -9.75 19.77
N GLU A 53 -18.65 -8.92 20.69
CA GLU A 53 -18.41 -7.48 20.42
C GLU A 53 -16.99 -7.20 19.92
N VAL A 54 -16.86 -6.18 19.07
CA VAL A 54 -15.57 -5.74 18.51
C VAL A 54 -14.94 -4.70 19.43
N ILE A 55 -13.70 -4.94 19.84
CA ILE A 55 -12.90 -3.96 20.57
C ILE A 55 -12.39 -2.91 19.57
N VAL A 56 -12.84 -1.67 19.73
CA VAL A 56 -12.41 -0.56 18.87
C VAL A 56 -11.26 0.19 19.52
N PHE A 57 -10.07 0.10 18.92
CA PHE A 57 -8.91 0.94 19.23
C PHE A 57 -8.99 2.24 18.43
N LYS A 58 -8.91 3.40 19.11
CA LYS A 58 -9.17 4.72 18.50
C LYS A 58 -7.92 5.49 18.12
N VAL A 59 -6.75 5.07 18.57
CA VAL A 59 -5.51 5.80 18.31
C VAL A 59 -4.64 4.98 17.37
N GLU A 60 -4.32 5.55 16.22
CA GLU A 60 -3.43 4.97 15.22
C GLU A 60 -2.02 5.53 15.37
N LEU A 61 -1.04 4.64 15.53
CA LEU A 61 0.38 4.97 15.40
C LEU A 61 0.88 4.70 13.97
N LEU A 62 0.25 3.74 13.28
CA LEU A 62 0.53 3.33 11.91
C LEU A 62 -0.74 2.75 11.28
N ASN A 63 -1.01 3.08 10.02
CA ASN A 63 -2.07 2.46 9.23
C ASN A 63 -1.71 2.47 7.72
N GLU A 64 -0.58 1.84 7.38
CA GLU A 64 -0.11 1.74 6.00
C GLU A 64 -1.06 0.87 5.18
N GLY A 65 -1.51 1.39 4.04
CA GLY A 65 -2.54 0.76 3.22
C GLY A 65 -3.98 0.95 3.74
N GLU A 66 -4.17 1.74 4.81
CA GLU A 66 -5.48 2.16 5.33
C GLU A 66 -6.44 0.97 5.58
N GLY A 67 -5.89 -0.16 6.03
CA GLY A 67 -6.65 -1.40 6.21
C GLY A 67 -7.45 -1.43 7.51
N TYR A 68 -7.00 -0.74 8.57
CA TYR A 68 -7.73 -0.67 9.83
C TYR A 68 -8.69 0.53 9.85
N ASP A 69 -9.92 0.32 10.31
CA ASP A 69 -10.93 1.37 10.48
C ASP A 69 -11.16 1.66 11.97
N ILE A 70 -10.74 2.85 12.43
CA ILE A 70 -10.91 3.30 13.82
C ILE A 70 -12.37 3.51 14.25
N THR A 71 -13.32 3.54 13.32
CA THR A 71 -14.75 3.65 13.66
C THR A 71 -15.33 2.30 14.02
N THR A 72 -14.95 1.25 13.31
CA THR A 72 -15.49 -0.11 13.45
C THR A 72 -14.58 -1.07 14.22
N GLY A 73 -13.28 -0.78 14.33
CA GLY A 73 -12.29 -1.67 14.92
C GLY A 73 -11.85 -2.83 14.01
N VAL A 74 -12.23 -2.79 12.73
CA VAL A 74 -12.03 -3.89 11.79
C VAL A 74 -10.84 -3.60 10.88
N PHE A 75 -9.94 -4.59 10.76
CA PHE A 75 -8.94 -4.61 9.70
C PHE A 75 -9.48 -5.35 8.47
N THR A 76 -9.55 -4.67 7.33
CA THR A 76 -9.85 -5.25 6.02
C THR A 76 -8.57 -5.29 5.20
N ALA A 77 -8.15 -6.49 4.79
CA ALA A 77 -6.91 -6.67 4.04
C ALA A 77 -6.93 -5.88 2.70
N PRO A 78 -6.06 -4.87 2.52
CA PRO A 78 -6.07 -4.05 1.30
C PRO A 78 -5.56 -4.81 0.07
N THR A 79 -4.70 -5.81 0.30
CA THR A 79 -4.12 -6.66 -0.73
C THR A 79 -4.11 -8.12 -0.29
N ALA A 80 -4.24 -9.03 -1.25
CA ALA A 80 -4.15 -10.46 -0.97
C ALA A 80 -2.73 -10.85 -0.52
N GLY A 81 -2.62 -11.66 0.52
CA GLY A 81 -1.33 -12.07 1.06
C GLY A 81 -1.44 -12.75 2.41
N LEU A 82 -0.28 -13.04 3.00
CA LEU A 82 -0.17 -13.58 4.35
C LEU A 82 0.01 -12.42 5.34
N TYR A 83 -0.79 -12.43 6.41
CA TYR A 83 -0.76 -11.43 7.47
C TYR A 83 -0.45 -12.09 8.82
N MET A 84 0.22 -11.34 9.70
CA MET A 84 0.44 -11.70 11.09
C MET A 84 -0.25 -10.67 11.98
N PHE A 85 -1.09 -11.14 12.90
CA PHE A 85 -1.75 -10.29 13.89
C PHE A 85 -1.19 -10.61 15.27
N THR A 86 -0.87 -9.58 16.04
CA THR A 86 -0.48 -9.69 17.44
C THR A 86 -1.24 -8.65 18.25
N ALA A 87 -1.54 -8.97 19.51
CA ALA A 87 -2.21 -8.07 20.41
C ALA A 87 -1.70 -8.27 21.84
N HIS A 88 -1.59 -7.16 22.57
CA HIS A 88 -1.27 -7.16 23.99
C HIS A 88 -2.34 -6.36 24.72
N MET A 89 -3.07 -7.02 25.61
CA MET A 89 -4.11 -6.41 26.44
C MET A 89 -3.65 -6.40 27.89
N CYS A 90 -3.55 -5.22 28.50
CA CYS A 90 -3.28 -5.08 29.91
C CYS A 90 -4.61 -4.89 30.64
N ASN A 91 -4.95 -5.83 31.52
CA ASN A 91 -6.04 -5.65 32.47
C ASN A 91 -5.47 -5.01 33.74
N TYR A 92 -6.07 -3.90 34.20
CA TYR A 92 -5.75 -3.25 35.47
C TYR A 92 -6.89 -3.46 36.46
#